data_AF-A0A2U1PGV2-F1
#
_entry.id   AF-A0A2U1PGV2-F1
#
_cell.length_a   1.000
_cell.length_b   1.000
_cell.length_c   1.000
_cell.angle_alpha   90.00
_cell.angle_beta   90.00
_cell.angle_gamma   90.00
#
_symmetry.space_group_name_H-M   'P 1'
#
loop_
_entity.id
_entity.type
_entity.pdbx_description
1 polymer ?
#
loop_
_entity_poly.entity_id
_entity_poly.type
_entity_poly.pdbx_seq_one_letter_code
_entity_poly.pdbx_strand_id
1 'polypeptide(L)'
;MNVKLSFVFSFSFQKTQDSSEGLLLNAIEISKYVPISSKTDKRDMNVLGEFRSMLASKDLIEEGDPSVPAEWEWVTCSLNSPPRITKMWLKGNSLNGTIPEGRWDI
;
A
#
# COMPACT_ATOMS: atom_id res chain seq x y z
N MET A 1 1.17 4.75 -4.82
CA MET A 1 0.26 4.85 -5.99
C MET A 1 -0.07 6.31 -6.30
N ASN A 2 0.39 6.86 -7.43
CA ASN A 2 -0.06 8.18 -7.90
C ASN A 2 -1.33 8.01 -8.73
N VAL A 3 -2.49 8.43 -8.21
CA VAL A 3 -3.78 8.35 -8.92
C VAL A 3 -4.03 9.66 -9.66
N LYS A 4 -3.97 9.61 -10.99
CA LYS A 4 -4.38 10.75 -11.83
C LYS A 4 -5.85 10.61 -12.24
N LEU A 5 -6.65 11.63 -11.95
CA LEU A 5 -8.00 11.79 -12.49
C LEU A 5 -7.89 12.38 -13.91
N SER A 6 -8.69 11.84 -14.84
CA SER A 6 -8.71 12.29 -16.24
C SER A 6 -9.59 13.53 -16.46
N PHE A 7 -10.17 14.08 -15.39
CA PHE A 7 -11.05 15.24 -15.44
C PHE A 7 -10.67 16.25 -14.36
N VAL A 8 -11.03 17.51 -14.60
CA VAL A 8 -11.00 18.57 -13.60
C VAL A 8 -12.36 18.59 -12.92
N PHE A 9 -12.37 18.40 -11.60
CA PHE A 9 -13.60 18.51 -10.81
C PHE A 9 -13.82 19.96 -10.41
N SER A 10 -14.59 20.70 -11.21
CA SER A 10 -14.94 22.08 -10.93
C SER A 10 -16.25 22.14 -10.13
N PHE A 11 -16.18 22.65 -8.91
CA PHE A 11 -17.35 22.92 -8.07
C PHE A 11 -17.23 24.29 -7.40
N SER A 12 -18.36 24.89 -7.05
CA SER A 12 -18.39 26.17 -6.32
C SER A 12 -19.45 26.11 -5.24
N PHE A 13 -19.12 26.63 -4.06
CA PHE A 13 -20.09 26.87 -3.01
C PHE A 13 -20.78 28.19 -3.26
N GLN A 14 -22.09 28.14 -3.52
CA GLN A 14 -22.91 29.33 -3.75
C GLN A 14 -24.06 29.38 -2.76
N LYS A 15 -24.26 30.58 -2.21
CA LYS A 15 -25.35 30.88 -1.29
C LYS A 15 -26.67 30.94 -2.06
N THR A 16 -27.75 30.37 -1.51
CA THR A 16 -29.10 30.55 -2.06
C THR A 16 -29.61 31.95 -1.75
N GLN A 17 -30.58 32.46 -2.52
CA GLN A 17 -31.07 33.84 -2.39
C GLN A 17 -31.62 34.17 -0.99
N ASP A 18 -32.12 33.14 -0.29
CA ASP A 18 -32.83 33.21 0.97
C ASP A 18 -31.97 32.89 2.20
N SER A 19 -30.72 32.44 2.01
CA SER A 19 -29.84 32.14 3.14
C SER A 19 -29.29 33.44 3.75
N SER A 20 -29.03 33.48 5.06
CA SER A 20 -28.18 34.48 5.74
C SER A 20 -26.83 33.89 6.16
N GLU A 21 -26.77 32.56 6.29
CA GLU A 21 -25.70 31.82 6.95
C GLU A 21 -24.62 31.32 5.98
N GLY A 22 -23.49 30.92 6.56
CA GLY A 22 -22.39 30.27 5.86
C GLY A 22 -22.78 28.89 5.32
N LEU A 23 -22.08 28.48 4.27
CA LEU A 23 -22.31 27.19 3.62
C LEU A 23 -21.65 26.06 4.42
N LEU A 24 -22.37 24.97 4.68
CA LEU A 24 -21.86 23.82 5.43
C LEU A 24 -21.58 22.65 4.49
N LEU A 25 -20.32 22.21 4.46
CA LEU A 25 -19.91 20.98 3.82
C LEU A 25 -19.35 20.04 4.87
N ASN A 26 -19.91 18.83 4.98
CA ASN A 26 -19.40 17.81 5.89
C ASN A 26 -18.25 17.01 5.27
N ALA A 27 -18.45 16.44 4.06
CA ALA A 27 -17.45 15.66 3.36
C ALA A 27 -17.73 15.58 1.84
N ILE A 28 -16.69 15.36 1.05
CA ILE A 28 -16.75 15.01 -0.38
C ILE A 28 -15.79 13.84 -0.61
N GLU A 29 -16.22 12.84 -1.35
CA GLU A 29 -15.39 11.71 -1.78
C GLU A 29 -15.37 11.62 -3.31
N ILE A 30 -14.20 11.40 -3.90
CA ILE A 30 -14.00 11.20 -5.33
C ILE A 30 -13.24 9.90 -5.54
N SER A 31 -13.88 8.95 -6.23
CA SER A 31 -13.34 7.59 -6.40
C SER A 31 -13.10 7.26 -7.87
N LYS A 32 -12.05 6.47 -8.14
CA LYS A 32 -11.70 5.99 -9.49
C LYS A 32 -11.54 4.48 -9.46
N TYR A 33 -12.25 3.79 -10.36
CA TYR A 33 -11.99 2.37 -10.61
C TYR A 33 -10.69 2.21 -11.40
N VAL A 34 -9.78 1.39 -10.88
CA VAL A 34 -8.53 1.01 -11.54
C VAL A 34 -8.49 -0.51 -11.70
N PRO A 35 -7.92 -1.03 -12.80
CA PRO A 35 -7.67 -2.46 -12.92
C PRO A 35 -6.81 -2.98 -11.75
N ILE A 36 -7.10 -4.20 -11.29
CA ILE A 36 -6.29 -4.85 -10.26
C ILE A 36 -4.90 -5.10 -10.84
N SER A 37 -3.88 -4.54 -10.21
CA SER A 37 -2.49 -4.73 -10.61
C SER A 37 -2.03 -6.16 -10.29
N SER A 38 -1.00 -6.62 -11.01
CA SER A 38 -0.37 -7.90 -10.66
C SER A 38 0.12 -7.85 -9.21
N LYS A 39 -0.22 -8.91 -8.46
CA LYS A 39 0.25 -9.10 -7.08
C LYS A 39 1.71 -9.54 -7.07
N THR A 40 2.34 -9.39 -5.91
CA THR A 40 3.69 -9.87 -5.63
C THR A 40 3.84 -11.35 -5.97
N ASP A 41 4.99 -11.74 -6.53
CA ASP A 41 5.28 -13.15 -6.85
C ASP A 41 5.04 -14.02 -5.62
N LYS A 42 4.35 -15.14 -5.84
CA LYS A 42 3.90 -16.03 -4.77
C LYS A 42 5.07 -16.59 -3.96
N ARG A 43 6.25 -16.78 -4.56
CA ARG A 43 7.44 -17.27 -3.85
C ARG A 43 7.92 -16.22 -2.84
N ASP A 44 7.99 -14.97 -3.27
CA ASP A 44 8.40 -13.86 -2.41
C ASP A 44 7.38 -13.68 -1.27
N MET A 45 6.08 -13.83 -1.54
CA MET A 45 5.03 -13.82 -0.51
C MET A 45 5.19 -14.92 0.54
N ASN A 46 5.53 -16.15 0.13
CA ASN A 46 5.73 -17.26 1.05
C ASN A 46 6.91 -17.00 1.98
N VAL A 47 8.05 -16.57 1.41
CA VAL A 47 9.26 -16.26 2.19
C VAL A 47 9.01 -15.09 3.13
N LEU A 48 8.32 -14.03 2.67
CA LEU A 48 7.96 -12.89 3.50
C LEU A 48 7.03 -13.28 4.65
N GLY A 49 6.15 -14.26 4.44
CA GLY A 49 5.30 -14.84 5.49
C GLY A 49 6.11 -15.43 6.64
N GLU A 50 7.20 -16.13 6.33
CA GLU A 50 8.11 -16.67 7.35
C GLU A 50 8.79 -15.54 8.14
N PHE A 51 9.30 -14.50 7.47
CA PHE A 51 9.86 -13.34 8.17
C PHE A 51 8.84 -12.64 9.06
N ARG A 52 7.59 -12.47 8.59
CA ARG A 52 6.50 -11.88 9.38
C ARG A 52 6.22 -12.68 10.65
N SER A 53 6.33 -14.00 10.60
CA SER A 53 6.16 -14.86 11.78
C SER A 53 7.27 -14.66 12.84
N MET A 54 8.44 -14.17 12.43
CA MET A 54 9.59 -13.91 13.29
C MET A 54 9.59 -12.51 13.93
N LEU A 55 8.71 -11.60 13.49
CA LEU A 55 8.62 -10.26 14.08
C LEU A 55 8.02 -10.33 15.49
N ALA A 56 8.75 -9.80 16.47
CA ALA A 56 8.29 -9.73 17.86
C ALA A 56 7.18 -8.69 18.08
N SER A 57 7.13 -7.63 17.25
CA SER A 57 6.12 -6.58 17.33
C SER A 57 5.07 -6.72 16.23
N LYS A 58 3.79 -6.65 16.63
CA LYS A 58 2.65 -6.63 15.71
C LYS A 58 2.49 -5.29 14.96
N ASP A 59 3.13 -4.23 15.43
CA ASP A 59 2.98 -2.89 14.86
C ASP A 59 3.62 -2.75 13.47
N LEU A 60 4.50 -3.69 13.11
CA LEU A 60 5.15 -3.78 11.80
C LEU A 60 4.45 -4.74 10.84
N ILE A 61 3.31 -5.32 11.26
CA ILE A 61 2.54 -6.23 10.43
C ILE A 61 1.70 -5.37 9.47
N GLU A 62 2.31 -4.95 8.38
CA GLU A 62 1.55 -4.47 7.24
C GLU A 62 0.73 -5.64 6.68
N GLU A 63 -0.54 -5.36 6.36
CA GLU A 63 -1.48 -6.33 5.81
C GLU A 63 -1.64 -6.13 4.30
N GLY A 64 -2.06 -7.19 3.61
CA GLY A 64 -2.24 -7.16 2.16
C GLY A 64 -1.00 -7.55 1.38
N ASP A 65 -0.83 -6.93 0.21
CA ASP A 65 0.27 -7.20 -0.70
C ASP A 65 1.41 -6.21 -0.47
N PRO A 66 2.67 -6.67 -0.40
CA PRO A 66 3.82 -5.84 -0.06
C PRO A 66 4.26 -4.88 -1.18
N SER A 67 3.80 -5.10 -2.43
CA SER A 67 4.17 -4.27 -3.57
C SER A 67 3.03 -3.36 -4.03
N VAL A 68 1.77 -3.75 -3.81
CA VAL A 68 0.59 -3.06 -4.36
C VAL A 68 -0.50 -2.81 -3.31
N PRO A 69 -1.21 -1.66 -3.36
CA PRO A 69 -1.05 -0.55 -4.30
C PRO A 69 0.16 0.36 -4.00
N ALA A 70 0.72 0.24 -2.81
CA ALA A 70 1.92 0.92 -2.38
C ALA A 70 2.88 -0.11 -1.79
N GLU A 71 4.17 0.10 -2.02
CA GLU A 71 5.19 -0.72 -1.40
C GLU A 71 5.17 -0.50 0.11
N TRP A 72 5.32 -1.60 0.85
CA TRP A 72 5.54 -1.58 2.29
C TRP A 72 6.82 -0.80 2.63
N GLU A 73 6.84 -0.10 3.76
CA GLU A 73 7.93 0.83 4.12
C GLU A 73 9.31 0.15 4.26
N TRP A 74 9.32 -1.15 4.53
CA TRP A 74 10.52 -1.93 4.80
C TRP A 74 10.86 -2.94 3.69
N VAL A 75 10.19 -2.89 2.53
CA VAL A 75 10.54 -3.70 1.36
C VAL A 75 10.84 -2.79 0.16
N THR A 76 11.51 -3.32 -0.84
CA THR A 76 11.61 -2.67 -2.16
C THR A 76 11.24 -3.67 -3.22
N CYS A 77 10.33 -3.29 -4.10
CA CYS A 77 9.81 -4.18 -5.14
C CYS A 77 10.27 -3.74 -6.54
N SER A 78 10.46 -4.73 -7.42
CA SER A 78 10.74 -4.48 -8.83
C SER A 78 9.46 -4.02 -9.53
N LEU A 79 9.59 -3.26 -10.61
CA LEU A 79 8.48 -2.89 -11.49
C LEU A 79 8.04 -4.01 -12.46
N ASN A 80 8.51 -5.25 -12.25
CA ASN A 80 8.12 -6.40 -13.05
C ASN A 80 6.65 -6.77 -12.84
N SER A 81 6.10 -7.59 -13.73
CA SER A 81 4.77 -8.18 -13.59
C SER A 81 4.89 -9.71 -13.67
N PRO A 82 4.82 -10.44 -12.54
CA PRO A 82 4.56 -9.95 -11.19
C PRO A 82 5.75 -9.20 -10.55
N PRO A 83 5.50 -8.24 -9.64
CA PRO A 83 6.56 -7.60 -8.88
C PRO A 83 7.29 -8.60 -7.98
N ARG A 84 8.61 -8.45 -7.89
CA ARG A 84 9.52 -9.24 -7.05
C ARG A 84 10.10 -8.38 -5.94
N ILE A 85 10.27 -8.95 -4.74
CA ILE A 85 10.97 -8.28 -3.64
C ILE A 85 12.47 -8.32 -3.93
N THR A 86 13.10 -7.15 -3.99
CA THR A 86 14.52 -7.00 -4.31
C THR A 86 15.36 -6.61 -3.10
N LYS A 87 14.75 -5.98 -2.09
CA LYS A 87 15.41 -5.56 -0.84
C LYS A 87 14.42 -5.62 0.32
N MET A 88 14.96 -5.85 1.53
CA MET A 88 14.21 -5.79 2.79
C MET A 88 15.04 -5.07 3.87
N TRP A 89 14.43 -4.14 4.59
CA TRP A 89 15.01 -3.44 5.72
C TRP A 89 14.54 -4.04 7.05
N LEU A 90 15.38 -4.90 7.63
CA LEU A 90 15.04 -5.67 8.83
C LEU A 90 15.56 -5.05 10.14
N LYS A 91 16.34 -3.96 10.05
CA LYS A 91 17.00 -3.33 11.19
C LYS A 91 15.98 -2.68 12.12
N GLY A 92 16.07 -2.94 13.42
CA GLY A 92 15.21 -2.33 14.44
C GLY A 92 13.91 -3.08 14.72
N ASN A 93 13.63 -4.17 14.00
CA ASN A 93 12.36 -4.89 14.07
C ASN A 93 12.35 -6.07 15.07
N SER A 94 13.36 -6.16 15.94
CA SER A 94 13.52 -7.19 16.98
C SER A 94 13.17 -8.60 16.48
N LEU A 95 13.67 -8.96 15.29
CA LEU A 95 13.48 -10.29 14.71
C LEU A 95 14.20 -11.32 15.58
N ASN A 96 13.50 -12.41 15.90
CA ASN A 96 14.07 -13.53 16.63
C ASN A 96 13.97 -14.82 15.80
N GLY A 97 15.00 -15.64 15.83
CA GLY A 97 15.10 -16.89 15.07
C GLY A 97 16.17 -16.86 13.98
N THR A 98 16.07 -17.80 13.04
CA THR A 98 17.03 -18.00 11.95
C THR A 98 16.47 -17.52 10.62
N ILE A 99 17.35 -17.07 9.72
CA ILE A 99 16.94 -16.72 8.34
C ILE A 99 16.28 -17.95 7.71
N PRO A 100 15.02 -17.85 7.23
CA PRO A 100 14.34 -18.97 6.59
C PRO A 100 15.11 -19.47 5.37
N GLU A 101 15.23 -20.78 5.24
CA GLU A 101 15.69 -21.42 4.00
C GLU A 101 14.56 -21.33 2.95
N GLY A 102 14.44 -20.15 2.35
CA GLY A 102 13.64 -19.96 1.15
C GLY A 102 14.40 -20.49 -0.06
N ARG A 103 13.69 -20.94 -1.08
CA ARG A 103 14.28 -21.18 -2.40
C ARG A 103 14.56 -19.81 -3.04
N TRP A 104 15.71 -19.23 -2.69
CA TRP A 104 16.20 -17.92 -3.14
C TRP A 104 16.71 -17.97 -4.58
N ASP A 105 15.91 -18.50 -5.51
CA ASP A 105 16.23 -18.50 -6.93
C ASP A 105 16.09 -17.05 -7.44
N ILE A 106 17.13 -16.24 -7.18
CA ILE A 106 17.37 -14.90 -7.73
C ILE A 106 17.86 -15.08 -9.18
#